data_AF-D2Z587-F1
#
_entry.id   AF-D2Z587-F1
#
_cell.length_a   1.000
_cell.length_b   1.000
_cell.length_c   1.000
_cell.angle_alpha   90.00
_cell.angle_beta   90.00
_cell.angle_gamma   90.00
#
_symmetry.space_group_name_H-M   'P 1'
#
loop_
_entity.id
_entity.type
_entity.pdbx_description
1 polymer ?
#
loop_
_entity_poly.entity_id
_entity_poly.type
_entity_poly.pdbx_seq_one_letter_code
_entity_poly.pdbx_strand_id
1 'polypeptide(L)' 'MTTVLNQVIHQIYYVIVAFFGLLLLRNLFFRKTRTSLIYDVVYAYTLIPFVLRVLHIK' A
#
# COMPACT_ATOMS: atom_id res chain seq x y z
N MET A 1 3.95 -18.62 21.47
CA MET A 1 3.59 -17.19 21.61
C MET A 1 2.11 -17.04 21.34
N THR A 2 1.40 -16.34 22.22
CA THR A 2 -0.07 -16.29 22.33
C THR A 2 -0.76 -15.89 21.01
N THR A 3 -1.64 -16.75 20.50
CA THR A 3 -2.34 -16.60 19.20
C THR A 3 -3.09 -15.29 19.06
N VAL A 4 -3.62 -14.76 20.18
CA VAL A 4 -4.32 -13.48 20.26
C VAL A 4 -3.40 -12.29 19.93
N LEU A 5 -2.17 -12.30 20.44
CA LEU A 5 -1.22 -11.20 20.19
C LEU A 5 -0.83 -11.14 18.72
N ASN A 6 -0.62 -12.30 18.10
CA ASN A 6 -0.30 -12.38 16.67
C ASN A 6 -1.44 -11.84 15.80
N GLN A 7 -2.70 -12.15 16.13
CA GLN A 7 -3.87 -11.62 15.41
C GLN A 7 -3.97 -10.10 15.52
N VAL A 8 -3.75 -9.53 16.71
CA VAL A 8 -3.78 -8.08 16.92
C VAL A 8 -2.70 -7.38 16.11
N ILE A 9 -1.47 -7.90 16.13
CA ILE A 9 -0.36 -7.36 15.34
C ILE A 9 -0.67 -7.43 13.84
N HIS A 10 -1.24 -8.54 13.38
CA HIS A 10 -1.62 -8.72 11.98
C HIS A 10 -2.69 -7.71 11.56
N GLN A 11 -3.72 -7.50 12.39
CA GLN A 11 -4.78 -6.53 12.11
C GLN A 11 -4.23 -5.10 12.02
N ILE A 12 -3.37 -4.70 12.96
CA ILE A 12 -2.74 -3.37 12.98
C ILE A 12 -1.86 -3.17 11.74
N TYR A 13 -1.08 -4.19 11.39
CA TYR A 13 -0.26 -4.16 10.18
C TYR A 13 -1.08 -3.92 8.91
N TYR A 14 -2.23 -4.59 8.77
CA TYR A 14 -3.14 -4.38 7.65
C TYR A 14 -3.73 -2.97 7.62
N VAL A 15 -4.10 -2.41 8.77
CA VAL A 15 -4.58 -1.03 8.88
C VAL A 15 -3.50 -0.04 8.42
N ILE A 16 -2.25 -0.24 8.85
CA ILE A 16 -1.13 0.60 8.44
C ILE A 16 -0.88 0.49 6.93
N VAL A 17 -0.87 -0.73 6.39
CA VAL A 17 -0.69 -0.97 4.94
C VAL A 17 -1.78 -0.30 4.13
N ALA A 18 -3.05 -0.43 4.54
CA ALA A 18 -4.17 0.22 3.87
C ALA A 18 -4.09 1.75 3.95
N PHE A 19 -3.71 2.30 5.11
CA PHE A 19 -3.52 3.73 5.31
C PHE A 19 -2.44 4.30 4.38
N PHE A 20 -1.24 3.69 4.38
CA PHE A 20 -0.14 4.13 3.51
C PHE A 20 -0.45 3.91 2.02
N GLY A 21 -1.11 2.80 1.67
CA GLY A 21 -1.57 2.53 0.30
C GLY A 21 -2.53 3.61 -0.21
N LEU A 22 -3.52 4.00 0.59
CA LEU A 22 -4.46 5.08 0.24
C LEU A 22 -3.76 6.44 0.12
N LEU A 23 -2.80 6.73 1.00
CA LEU A 23 -2.04 7.97 0.98
C LEU A 23 -1.20 8.07 -0.31
N LEU A 24 -0.49 7.00 -0.66
CA LEU A 24 0.27 6.88 -1.91
C LEU A 24 -0.63 6.98 -3.15
N LEU A 25 -1.79 6.32 -3.13
CA LEU A 25 -2.77 6.38 -4.21
C LEU A 25 -3.28 7.81 -4.41
N ARG A 26 -3.66 8.50 -3.32
CA ARG A 26 -4.09 9.90 -3.38
C ARG A 26 -2.99 10.81 -3.93
N ASN A 27 -1.75 10.58 -3.53
CA ASN A 27 -0.60 11.35 -4.01
C ASN A 27 -0.25 11.06 -5.48
N LEU A 28 -0.52 9.84 -5.96
CA LEU A 28 -0.35 9.45 -7.35
C LEU A 28 -1.38 10.14 -8.26
N PHE A 29 -2.65 10.14 -7.88
CA PHE A 29 -3.72 10.74 -8.69
C PHE A 29 -3.73 12.29 -8.68
N PHE A 30 -3.28 12.94 -7.60
CA PHE A 30 -3.33 14.41 -7.48
C PHE A 30 -2.02 15.13 -7.86
N ARG A 31 -1.12 14.48 -8.59
CA ARG A 31 0.20 15.05 -8.88
C ARG A 31 0.11 16.19 -9.91
N LYS A 32 0.51 17.41 -9.52
CA LYS A 32 0.53 18.62 -10.37
C LYS A 32 1.79 18.81 -11.23
N THR A 33 2.87 18.02 -11.04
CA THR A 33 4.16 18.24 -11.73
C THR A 33 4.82 16.92 -12.17
N ARG A 34 5.38 16.92 -13.39
CA ARG A 34 6.12 15.82 -14.06
C ARG A 34 5.35 14.52 -14.31
N THR A 35 4.36 14.60 -15.20
CA THR A 35 3.58 13.50 -15.82
C THR A 35 4.36 12.81 -16.95
N SER A 36 5.52 12.22 -16.66
CA SER A 36 6.12 11.29 -17.63
C SER A 36 5.67 9.88 -17.30
N LEU A 37 5.18 9.14 -18.30
CA LEU A 37 4.67 7.77 -18.19
C LEU A 37 5.57 6.81 -17.40
N ILE A 38 6.89 7.00 -17.49
CA ILE A 38 7.90 6.21 -16.76
C ILE A 38 7.72 6.36 -15.24
N TYR A 39 7.49 7.58 -14.75
CA TYR A 39 7.31 7.82 -13.31
C TYR A 39 5.99 7.22 -12.81
N ASP A 40 4.93 7.26 -13.60
CA ASP A 40 3.64 6.64 -13.23
C ASP A 40 3.78 5.12 -13.14
N VAL A 41 4.53 4.51 -14.07
CA VAL A 41 4.84 3.08 -14.06
C VAL A 41 5.69 2.69 -12.84
N VAL A 42 6.76 3.43 -12.54
CA VAL A 42 7.62 3.19 -11.35
C VAL A 42 6.81 3.35 -10.06
N TYR A 43 5.93 4.34 -9.98
CA TYR A 43 5.06 4.53 -8.82
C TYR A 43 4.01 3.43 -8.70
N ALA A 44 3.44 2.96 -9.82
CA ALA A 44 2.53 1.81 -9.82
C ALA A 44 3.24 0.57 -9.27
N TYR A 45 4.50 0.31 -9.66
CA TYR A 45 5.30 -0.80 -9.09
C TYR A 45 5.48 -0.67 -7.58
N THR A 46 5.61 0.54 -7.03
CA THR A 46 5.67 0.73 -5.57
C THR A 46 4.34 0.46 -4.85
N LEU A 47 3.20 0.55 -5.55
CA LEU A 47 1.88 0.25 -5.01
C LEU A 47 1.51 -1.24 -5.09
N ILE A 48 2.08 -2.00 -6.03
CA ILE A 48 1.87 -3.45 -6.18
C ILE A 48 1.99 -4.21 -4.84
N PRO A 49 3.05 -4.06 -4.02
CA PRO A 49 3.14 -4.80 -2.76
C PRO A 49 2.04 -4.43 -1.76
N PHE A 50 1.50 -3.21 -1.80
CA PHE A 50 0.38 -2.81 -0.95
C PHE A 50 -0.93 -3.42 -1.44
N VAL A 51 -1.15 -3.42 -2.75
CA VAL A 51 -2.34 -4.01 -3.40
C VAL A 51 -2.36 -5.53 -3.21
N LEU A 52 -1.25 -6.21 -3.48
CA LEU A 52 -1.09 -7.65 -3.26
C LEU A 52 -1.36 -8.04 -1.79
N ARG A 53 -0.83 -7.23 -0.87
CA ARG A 53 -1.00 -7.44 0.57
C ARG A 53 -2.46 -7.27 0.97
N VAL A 54 -3.15 -6.20 0.55
CA VAL A 54 -4.59 -6.01 0.80
C VAL A 54 -5.45 -7.11 0.19
N LEU A 55 -5.08 -7.64 -0.98
CA LEU A 55 -5.75 -8.78 -1.61
C LEU A 55 -5.48 -10.13 -0.92
N HIS A 56 -4.68 -10.15 0.16
CA HIS A 56 -4.25 -11.38 0.86
C HIS A 56 -3.55 -12.39 -0.07
N ILE A 57 -2.97 -11.92 -1.18
CA ILE A 57 -2.19 -12.76 -2.09
C ILE A 57 -0.83 -12.98 -1.44
N LYS A 58 -0.50 -14.25 -1.18
CA LYS A 58 0.76 -14.69 -0.57
C LYS A 58 1.93 -14.57 -1.54
#